data_AF-A0A350Y3H8-F1
#
_entry.id   AF-A0A350Y3H8-F1
#
_cell.length_a   1.000
_cell.length_b   1.000
_cell.length_c   1.000
_cell.angle_alpha   90.00
_cell.angle_beta   90.00
_cell.angle_gamma   90.00
#
_symmetry.space_group_name_H-M   'P 1'
#
loop_
_entity.id
_entity.type
_entity.pdbx_description
1 polymer ?
#
loop_
_entity_poly.entity_id
_entity_poly.type
_entity_poly.pdbx_seq_one_letter_code
_entity_poly.pdbx_strand_id
1 'polypeptide(L)'
;SNWFFTQGGRGALRTMGSRLQNILVASAVMSVLRTLYGDRLRTLVLANTPERLGEWRRGLQDCLGISRSDFGPERGVVLFEEAPALVQKADRLVAQKQLPLILIDETEDKISLSLLQFPLWLAFAPDPQQMSSYEY
;
A
#
# COMPACT_ATOMS: atom_id res chain seq x y z
N SER A 1 13.81 6.08 9.31
CA SER A 1 12.66 6.26 8.40
C SER A 1 11.81 7.40 8.94
N ASN A 2 11.61 8.46 8.14
CA ASN A 2 10.98 9.73 8.55
C ASN A 2 9.53 9.87 8.03
N TRP A 3 8.97 8.81 7.42
CA TRP A 3 7.70 8.87 6.69
C TRP A 3 6.51 9.32 7.55
N PHE A 4 6.27 8.68 8.70
CA PHE A 4 5.09 9.00 9.50
C PHE A 4 5.22 10.32 10.25
N PHE A 5 6.31 10.52 10.99
CA PHE A 5 6.47 11.66 11.89
C PHE A 5 6.95 12.95 11.21
N THR A 6 7.74 12.85 10.13
CA THR A 6 8.28 14.03 9.43
C THR A 6 7.52 14.33 8.14
N GLN A 7 7.07 13.30 7.41
CA GLN A 7 6.34 13.48 6.15
C GLN A 7 4.81 13.35 6.32
N GLY A 8 4.32 13.24 7.56
CA GLY A 8 2.90 13.20 7.88
C GLY A 8 2.17 11.99 7.31
N GLY A 9 2.87 10.87 7.06
CA GLY A 9 2.30 9.66 6.49
C GLY A 9 2.15 9.69 4.96
N ARG A 10 2.83 10.62 4.29
CA ARG A 10 2.90 10.72 2.82
C ARG A 10 4.34 10.58 2.37
N GLY A 11 4.63 9.63 1.49
CA GLY A 11 5.96 9.56 0.91
C GLY A 11 6.33 8.22 0.34
N ALA A 12 7.55 8.17 -0.18
CA ALA A 12 8.15 6.96 -0.70
C ALA A 12 9.31 6.50 0.18
N LEU A 13 9.42 5.18 0.37
CA LEU A 13 10.62 4.52 0.89
C LEU A 13 11.34 3.86 -0.27
N ARG A 14 12.67 3.82 -0.24
CA ARG A 14 13.40 2.93 -1.14
C ARG A 14 13.00 1.49 -0.82
N THR A 15 12.83 0.68 -1.86
CA THR A 15 12.61 -0.77 -1.72
C THR A 15 13.70 -1.38 -0.84
N MET A 16 13.34 -2.35 -0.01
CA MET A 16 14.26 -2.99 0.94
C MET A 16 15.12 -4.09 0.31
N GLY A 17 15.05 -4.26 -1.03
CA GLY A 17 15.78 -5.28 -1.80
C GLY A 17 14.91 -6.44 -2.26
N SER A 18 13.72 -6.64 -1.66
CA SER A 18 12.72 -7.60 -2.12
C SER A 18 11.30 -7.15 -1.77
N ARG A 19 10.31 -7.58 -2.57
CA ARG A 19 8.89 -7.30 -2.33
C ARG A 19 8.41 -7.84 -0.99
N LEU A 20 8.90 -9.01 -0.55
CA LEU A 20 8.55 -9.59 0.75
C LEU A 20 8.95 -8.66 1.91
N GLN A 21 10.12 -8.01 1.82
CA GLN A 21 10.53 -7.05 2.84
C GLN A 21 9.68 -5.78 2.79
N ASN A 22 9.28 -5.31 1.60
CA ASN A 22 8.34 -4.19 1.46
C ASN A 22 6.99 -4.54 2.10
N ILE A 23 6.46 -5.74 1.86
CA ILE A 23 5.23 -6.24 2.48
C ILE A 23 5.37 -6.33 4.00
N LEU A 24 6.51 -6.78 4.53
CA LEU A 24 6.76 -6.82 5.98
C LEU A 24 6.73 -5.41 6.59
N VAL A 25 7.39 -4.44 5.95
CA VAL A 25 7.37 -3.03 6.38
C VAL A 25 5.94 -2.48 6.34
N ALA A 26 5.22 -2.72 5.25
CA ALA A 26 3.83 -2.31 5.10
C ALA A 26 2.93 -2.93 6.17
N SER A 27 3.13 -4.21 6.50
CA SER A 27 2.39 -4.93 7.55
C SER A 27 2.65 -4.32 8.93
N ALA A 28 3.91 -4.01 9.25
CA ALA A 28 4.24 -3.33 10.50
C ALA A 28 3.55 -1.95 10.60
N VAL A 29 3.57 -1.17 9.51
CA VAL A 29 2.86 0.11 9.41
C VAL A 29 1.36 -0.07 9.60
N MET A 30 0.74 -1.02 8.89
CA MET A 30 -0.68 -1.35 9.03
C MET A 30 -1.05 -1.70 10.47
N SER A 31 -0.25 -2.54 11.13
CA SER A 31 -0.47 -2.95 12.53
C SER A 31 -0.45 -1.73 13.47
N VAL A 32 0.59 -0.89 13.37
CA VAL A 32 0.72 0.32 14.21
C VAL A 32 -0.44 1.28 13.96
N LEU A 33 -0.75 1.57 12.70
CA LEU A 33 -1.84 2.50 12.37
C LEU A 33 -3.22 1.94 12.76
N ARG A 34 -3.41 0.62 12.73
CA ARG A 34 -4.64 0.00 13.21
C ARG A 34 -4.80 0.15 14.71
N THR A 35 -3.71 0.09 15.48
CA THR A 35 -3.73 0.41 16.92
C THR A 35 -4.10 1.87 17.17
N LEU A 36 -3.66 2.81 16.32
CA LEU A 36 -3.93 4.24 16.50
C LEU A 36 -5.32 4.67 16.03
N TYR A 37 -5.77 4.18 14.88
CA TYR A 37 -7.00 4.63 14.21
C TYR A 37 -8.16 3.63 14.29
N GLY A 38 -7.91 2.44 14.83
CA GLY A 38 -8.90 1.38 14.97
C GLY A 38 -9.54 0.99 13.64
N ASP A 39 -10.83 0.64 13.70
CA ASP A 39 -11.57 0.15 12.54
C ASP A 39 -11.88 1.21 11.48
N ARG A 40 -11.44 2.46 11.67
CA ARG A 40 -11.51 3.48 10.62
C ARG A 40 -10.44 3.30 9.56
N LEU A 41 -9.33 2.63 9.88
CA LEU A 41 -8.26 2.38 8.92
C LEU A 41 -8.73 1.36 7.88
N ARG A 42 -8.55 1.69 6.59
CA ARG A 42 -8.85 0.81 5.46
C ARG A 42 -7.65 0.80 4.53
N THR A 43 -7.08 -0.38 4.30
CA THR A 43 -5.85 -0.50 3.51
C THR A 43 -6.19 -0.75 2.05
N LEU A 44 -5.62 0.03 1.16
CA LEU A 44 -5.76 -0.11 -0.29
C LEU A 44 -4.36 -0.36 -0.87
N VAL A 45 -4.17 -1.47 -1.58
CA VAL A 45 -2.89 -1.81 -2.20
C VAL A 45 -3.01 -1.62 -3.70
N LEU A 46 -2.06 -0.90 -4.29
CA LEU A 46 -1.90 -0.73 -5.73
C LEU A 46 -0.72 -1.56 -6.22
N ALA A 47 -0.97 -2.50 -7.13
CA ALA A 47 0.08 -3.21 -7.87
C ALA A 47 -0.42 -3.62 -9.26
N ASN A 48 0.36 -3.34 -10.30
CA ASN A 48 0.01 -3.43 -11.72
C ASN A 48 -0.18 -4.85 -12.34
N THR A 49 -0.10 -5.95 -11.58
CA THR A 49 -0.31 -7.31 -12.12
C THR A 49 -1.02 -8.25 -11.14
N PRO A 50 -1.84 -9.20 -11.61
CA PRO A 50 -2.52 -10.19 -10.77
C PRO A 50 -1.56 -11.03 -9.91
N GLU A 51 -0.39 -11.38 -10.44
CA GLU A 51 0.65 -12.14 -9.74
C GLU A 51 1.14 -11.36 -8.52
N ARG A 52 1.42 -10.06 -8.69
CA ARG A 52 1.87 -9.18 -7.60
C ARG A 52 0.77 -8.97 -6.57
N LEU A 53 -0.48 -8.79 -6.98
CA LEU A 53 -1.61 -8.76 -6.03
C LEU A 53 -1.73 -10.07 -5.24
N GLY A 54 -1.45 -11.21 -5.89
CA GLY A 54 -1.40 -12.51 -5.24
C GLY A 54 -0.28 -12.64 -4.20
N GLU A 55 0.89 -12.02 -4.45
CA GLU A 55 1.99 -11.92 -3.48
C GLU A 55 1.66 -10.98 -2.32
N TRP A 56 1.13 -9.79 -2.59
CA TRP A 56 0.66 -8.87 -1.56
C TRP A 56 -0.37 -9.52 -0.65
N ARG A 57 -1.37 -10.20 -1.22
CA ARG A 57 -2.37 -10.93 -0.44
C ARG A 57 -1.70 -11.96 0.49
N ARG A 58 -0.88 -12.86 -0.07
CA ARG A 58 -0.22 -13.91 0.71
C ARG A 58 0.69 -13.33 1.79
N GLY A 59 1.56 -12.39 1.44
CA GLY A 59 2.48 -11.79 2.40
C GLY A 59 1.75 -11.02 3.52
N LEU A 60 0.66 -10.32 3.23
CA LEU A 60 -0.16 -9.67 4.26
C LEU A 60 -0.85 -10.71 5.16
N GLN A 61 -1.36 -11.82 4.61
CA GLN A 61 -1.90 -12.92 5.42
C GLN A 61 -0.84 -13.49 6.36
N ASP A 62 0.36 -13.75 5.85
CA ASP A 62 1.46 -14.34 6.62
C ASP A 62 1.97 -13.38 7.71
N CYS A 63 2.12 -12.09 7.40
CA CYS A 63 2.67 -11.11 8.34
C CYS A 63 1.67 -10.64 9.40
N LEU A 64 0.37 -10.57 9.06
CA LEU A 64 -0.67 -10.03 9.95
C LEU A 64 -1.57 -11.09 10.56
N GLY A 65 -1.46 -12.35 10.12
CA GLY A 65 -2.38 -13.43 10.53
C GLY A 65 -3.81 -13.23 10.05
N ILE A 66 -4.03 -12.41 9.01
CA ILE A 66 -5.36 -12.20 8.42
C ILE A 66 -5.71 -13.30 7.43
N SER A 67 -7.00 -13.48 7.21
CA SER A 67 -7.56 -14.51 6.35
C SER A 67 -7.90 -13.97 4.96
N ARG A 68 -8.20 -14.87 4.02
CA ARG A 68 -8.72 -14.47 2.70
C ARG A 68 -10.03 -13.68 2.79
N SER A 69 -10.85 -13.90 3.83
CA SER A 69 -12.11 -13.17 4.03
C SER A 69 -11.92 -11.72 4.49
N ASP A 70 -10.71 -11.32 4.87
CA ASP A 70 -10.39 -9.93 5.23
C ASP A 70 -10.10 -9.05 3.99
N PHE A 71 -10.06 -9.68 2.81
CA PHE A 71 -9.89 -9.00 1.53
C PHE A 71 -11.24 -8.82 0.81
N GLY A 72 -11.47 -7.63 0.26
CA GLY A 72 -12.63 -7.34 -0.57
C GLY A 72 -13.21 -5.95 -0.35
N PRO A 73 -14.15 -5.50 -1.19
CA PRO A 73 -14.61 -4.12 -1.23
C PRO A 73 -15.12 -3.58 0.10
N GLU A 74 -15.81 -4.41 0.88
CA GLU A 74 -16.38 -4.04 2.18
C GLU A 74 -15.57 -4.59 3.37
N ARG A 75 -14.32 -5.00 3.12
CA ARG A 75 -13.42 -5.59 4.12
C ARG A 75 -12.27 -4.63 4.49
N GLY A 76 -11.36 -5.10 5.33
CA GLY A 76 -10.26 -4.30 5.87
C GLY A 76 -9.18 -3.95 4.85
N VAL A 77 -8.96 -4.83 3.85
CA VAL A 77 -7.94 -4.69 2.81
C VAL A 77 -8.56 -4.84 1.42
N VAL A 78 -8.18 -3.96 0.48
CA VAL A 78 -8.60 -4.04 -0.92
C VAL A 78 -7.38 -3.94 -1.83
N LEU A 79 -7.36 -4.73 -2.89
CA LEU A 79 -6.26 -4.82 -3.85
C LEU A 79 -6.73 -4.25 -5.19
N PHE A 80 -5.90 -3.43 -5.84
CA PHE A 80 -6.20 -2.77 -7.10
C PHE A 80 -5.04 -2.92 -8.08
N GLU A 81 -5.39 -3.17 -9.35
CA GLU A 81 -4.43 -3.12 -10.46
C GLU A 81 -4.25 -1.70 -10.99
N GLU A 82 -5.26 -0.84 -10.79
CA GLU A 82 -5.36 0.45 -11.46
C GLU A 82 -5.68 1.58 -10.48
N ALA A 83 -4.92 2.68 -10.58
CA ALA A 83 -5.08 3.85 -9.72
C ALA A 83 -6.48 4.49 -9.76
N PRO A 84 -7.17 4.65 -10.92
CA PRO A 84 -8.50 5.26 -10.96
C PRO A 84 -9.55 4.54 -10.09
N ALA A 85 -9.53 3.19 -10.10
CA ALA A 85 -10.44 2.40 -9.28
C ALA A 85 -10.14 2.54 -7.78
N LEU A 86 -8.85 2.59 -7.42
CA LEU A 86 -8.39 2.84 -6.06
C LEU A 86 -8.86 4.22 -5.57
N VAL A 87 -8.61 5.28 -6.35
CA VAL A 87 -9.04 6.65 -6.03
C VAL A 87 -10.53 6.71 -5.76
N GLN A 88 -11.34 6.11 -6.64
CA GLN A 88 -12.79 6.10 -6.47
C GLN A 88 -13.22 5.39 -5.17
N LYS A 89 -12.54 4.31 -4.76
CA LYS A 89 -12.81 3.67 -3.46
C LYS A 89 -12.36 4.56 -2.31
N ALA A 90 -11.17 5.14 -2.39
CA ALA A 90 -10.62 6.02 -1.37
C ALA A 90 -11.53 7.24 -1.11
N ASP A 91 -12.09 7.86 -2.15
CA ASP A 91 -13.05 8.96 -2.01
C ASP A 91 -14.31 8.53 -1.24
N ARG A 92 -14.86 7.33 -1.55
CA ARG A 92 -16.01 6.78 -0.81
C ARG A 92 -15.67 6.54 0.66
N LEU A 93 -14.47 6.02 0.96
CA LEU A 93 -14.02 5.79 2.34
C LEU A 93 -13.92 7.12 3.10
N VAL A 94 -13.34 8.15 2.49
CA VAL A 94 -13.25 9.49 3.08
C VAL A 94 -14.65 10.08 3.34
N ALA A 95 -15.57 9.95 2.39
CA ALA A 95 -16.96 10.37 2.55
C ALA A 95 -17.67 9.65 3.72
N GLN A 96 -17.29 8.38 3.98
CA GLN A 96 -17.76 7.58 5.10
C GLN A 96 -16.98 7.82 6.42
N LYS A 97 -16.13 8.87 6.48
CA LYS A 97 -15.26 9.22 7.62
C LYS A 97 -14.24 8.14 7.98
N GLN A 98 -13.96 7.22 7.06
CA GLN A 98 -12.89 6.23 7.15
C GLN A 98 -11.57 6.84 6.67
N LEU A 99 -10.47 6.18 7.02
CA LEU A 99 -9.12 6.64 6.75
C LEU A 99 -8.43 5.65 5.80
N PRO A 100 -8.31 5.98 4.50
CA PRO A 100 -7.59 5.14 3.56
C PRO A 100 -6.07 5.21 3.82
N LEU A 101 -5.45 4.04 4.00
CA LEU A 101 -4.00 3.85 3.91
C LEU A 101 -3.69 3.26 2.54
N ILE A 102 -2.99 4.01 1.70
CA ILE A 102 -2.66 3.58 0.34
C ILE A 102 -1.24 3.04 0.32
N LEU A 103 -1.06 1.80 -0.09
CA LEU A 103 0.23 1.15 -0.28
C LEU A 103 0.47 1.01 -1.79
N ILE A 104 1.61 1.50 -2.28
CA ILE A 104 1.96 1.47 -3.70
C ILE A 104 3.20 0.59 -3.86
N ASP A 105 3.05 -0.47 -4.64
CA ASP A 105 4.11 -1.45 -4.92
C ASP A 105 5.29 -0.80 -5.67
N GLU A 106 6.50 -1.36 -5.50
CA GLU A 106 7.71 -0.82 -6.13
C GLU A 106 7.73 -0.85 -7.66
N THR A 107 6.77 -1.53 -8.27
CA THR A 107 6.68 -1.68 -9.72
C THR A 107 5.76 -0.66 -10.36
N GLU A 108 5.12 0.20 -9.56
CA GLU A 108 4.36 1.33 -10.08
C GLU A 108 5.34 2.40 -10.59
N ASP A 109 5.42 2.56 -11.92
CA ASP A 109 6.34 3.49 -12.57
C ASP A 109 5.83 4.94 -12.54
N LYS A 110 4.50 5.12 -12.42
CA LYS A 110 3.84 6.42 -12.45
C LYS A 110 2.85 6.55 -11.30
N ILE A 111 3.02 7.60 -10.51
CA ILE A 111 2.04 7.94 -9.47
C ILE A 111 0.97 8.85 -10.07
N SER A 112 -0.29 8.39 -10.00
CA SER A 112 -1.44 9.26 -10.29
C SER A 112 -1.50 10.42 -9.29
N LEU A 113 -1.53 11.65 -9.80
CA LEU A 113 -1.63 12.86 -8.97
C LEU A 113 -2.87 12.85 -8.06
N SER A 114 -3.95 12.21 -8.51
CA SER A 114 -5.17 12.04 -7.71
C SER A 114 -4.95 11.20 -6.44
N LEU A 115 -3.90 10.37 -6.36
CA LEU A 115 -3.56 9.64 -5.14
C LEU A 115 -2.94 10.57 -4.08
N LEU A 116 -2.28 11.65 -4.51
CA LEU A 116 -1.55 12.55 -3.61
C LEU A 116 -2.47 13.39 -2.72
N GLN A 117 -3.76 13.47 -3.05
CA GLN A 117 -4.75 14.17 -2.22
C GLN A 117 -4.99 13.46 -0.87
N PHE A 118 -4.78 12.14 -0.81
CA PHE A 118 -5.09 11.36 0.39
C PHE A 118 -4.06 11.57 1.51
N PRO A 119 -4.47 11.50 2.78
CA PRO A 119 -3.59 11.83 3.91
C PRO A 119 -2.55 10.76 4.20
N LEU A 120 -2.82 9.48 3.91
CA LEU A 120 -1.92 8.37 4.21
C LEU A 120 -1.61 7.56 2.94
N TRP A 121 -0.38 7.69 2.46
CA TRP A 121 0.12 6.85 1.39
C TRP A 121 1.62 6.57 1.56
N LEU A 122 1.98 5.33 1.25
CA LEU A 122 3.34 4.82 1.30
C LEU A 122 3.65 4.14 -0.02
N ALA A 123 4.57 4.71 -0.79
CA ALA A 123 5.09 4.08 -1.99
C ALA A 123 6.42 3.38 -1.69
N PHE A 124 6.64 2.23 -2.29
CA PHE A 124 7.97 1.66 -2.41
C PHE A 124 8.55 2.14 -3.74
N ALA A 125 9.75 2.69 -3.73
CA ALA A 125 10.44 3.12 -4.95
C ALA A 125 11.47 2.05 -5.33
N PRO A 126 11.59 1.69 -6.63
CA PRO A 126 12.60 0.74 -7.08
C PRO A 126 14.00 1.28 -6.79
N ASP A 127 14.96 0.38 -6.56
CA ASP A 127 16.36 0.79 -6.37
C ASP A 127 16.96 1.14 -7.75
N PRO A 128 17.44 2.38 -7.96
CA PRO A 128 18.07 2.78 -9.22
C PRO A 128 19.25 1.88 -9.61
N GLN A 129 19.94 1.26 -8.63
CA GLN A 129 21.08 0.37 -8.88
C GLN A 129 20.67 -1.04 -9.33
N GLN A 130 19.42 -1.45 -9.08
CA GLN A 130 18.88 -2.74 -9.56
C GLN A 130 18.22 -2.62 -10.95
N MET A 131 17.83 -1.41 -11.38
CA MET A 131 17.30 -1.19 -12.74
C MET A 131 18.36 -1.34 -13.83
N SER A 132 19.62 -0.99 -13.55
CA SER A 132 20.73 -1.06 -14.52
C SER A 132 21.19 -2.47 -14.89
N SER A 133 20.78 -3.50 -14.14
CA SER A 133 21.13 -4.91 -14.45
C SER A 133 20.16 -5.60 -15.41
N TYR A 134 19.04 -4.98 -15.76
CA TYR A 134 18.05 -5.53 -16.71
C TYR A 134 18.12 -4.89 -18.11
N GLU A 135 19.06 -3.98 -18.33
CA GLU A 135 19.27 -3.28 -19.62
C GLU A 135 20.46 -3.83 -20.44
N TYR A 136 20.95 -5.04 -20.14
CA TYR A 136 22.03 -5.71 -20.91
C TYR A 136 21.62 -7.08 -21.45
#